data_AF-A0A3M8T0D0-F1
#
_entry.id   AF-A0A3M8T0D0-F1
#
_cell.length_a   1.000
_cell.length_b   1.000
_cell.length_c   1.000
_cell.angle_alpha   90.00
_cell.angle_beta   90.00
_cell.angle_gamma   90.00
#
_symmetry.space_group_name_H-M   'P 1'
#
loop_
_entity.id
_entity.type
_entity.pdbx_description
1 polymer ?
#
loop_
_entity_poly.entity_id
_entity_poly.type
_entity_poly.pdbx_seq_one_letter_code
_entity_poly.pdbx_strand_id
1 'polypeptide(L)'
;MADQLTIPWTGGTYVDHHFPVPHLHEAVATVRRRAHALLAEWGLAADTLEDALLVVSELITNAVLHALPPAVLRLRWSETEGCGTLHIAVTDGGPTPRDPGSAEETEPDEHGRGLGIVTALSARHGTHPGHGGVVTRWAEMPVG
;
A
#
# COMPACT_ATOMS: atom_id res chain seq x y z
N MET A 1 -20.09 1.44 13.18
CA MET A 1 -20.22 0.38 12.15
C MET A 1 -19.10 0.64 11.16
N ALA A 2 -18.05 -0.18 11.19
CA ALA A 2 -16.92 -0.05 10.26
C ALA A 2 -17.38 -0.58 8.90
N ASP A 3 -17.60 0.34 7.97
CA ASP A 3 -18.07 -0.02 6.64
C ASP A 3 -16.93 -0.72 5.91
N GLN A 4 -17.13 -2.01 5.61
CA GLN A 4 -16.20 -2.81 4.83
C GLN A 4 -16.17 -2.24 3.42
N LEU A 5 -15.16 -1.43 3.13
CA LEU A 5 -14.75 -1.08 1.77
C LEU A 5 -14.41 -2.39 1.04
N THR A 6 -15.44 -2.98 0.44
CA THR A 6 -15.36 -4.21 -0.33
C THR A 6 -14.89 -3.82 -1.72
N ILE A 7 -13.57 -3.73 -1.89
CA ILE A 7 -12.99 -3.84 -3.22
C ILE A 7 -13.40 -5.24 -3.72
N PRO A 8 -14.03 -5.40 -4.89
CA PRO A 8 -14.65 -6.65 -5.28
C PRO A 8 -13.59 -7.66 -5.71
N TRP A 9 -12.88 -8.25 -4.76
CA TRP A 9 -12.02 -9.41 -4.95
C TRP A 9 -12.89 -10.68 -4.83
N THR A 10 -13.82 -10.86 -5.76
CA THR A 10 -14.76 -11.99 -5.74
C THR A 10 -14.08 -13.27 -6.23
N GLY A 11 -13.66 -14.12 -5.29
CA GLY A 11 -13.25 -15.51 -5.55
C GLY A 11 -11.98 -15.93 -4.80
N GLY A 12 -12.04 -17.07 -4.09
CA GLY A 12 -10.90 -17.72 -3.42
C GLY A 12 -10.82 -17.53 -1.90
N THR A 13 -10.20 -18.49 -1.20
CA THR A 13 -9.71 -18.32 0.17
C THR A 13 -8.50 -17.39 0.15
N TYR A 14 -8.51 -16.38 1.02
CA TYR A 14 -7.41 -15.44 1.15
C TYR A 14 -7.07 -15.21 2.63
N VAL A 15 -5.82 -14.87 2.89
CA VAL A 15 -5.38 -14.42 4.22
C VAL A 15 -5.25 -12.89 4.15
N ASP A 16 -5.82 -12.17 5.11
CA ASP A 16 -5.89 -10.70 5.14
C ASP A 16 -5.38 -10.17 6.49
N HIS A 17 -4.40 -9.26 6.45
CA HIS A 17 -3.80 -8.67 7.64
C HIS A 17 -3.75 -7.16 7.54
N HIS A 18 -4.16 -6.48 8.62
CA HIS A 18 -4.18 -5.02 8.69
C HIS A 18 -3.16 -4.53 9.72
N PHE A 19 -2.42 -3.50 9.34
CA PHE A 19 -1.50 -2.79 10.22
C PHE A 19 -1.92 -1.32 10.30
N PRO A 20 -2.17 -0.77 11.50
CA PRO A 20 -2.28 0.68 11.63
C PRO A 20 -0.94 1.31 11.23
N VAL A 21 -1.02 2.41 10.49
CA VAL A 21 0.13 3.22 10.09
C VAL A 21 0.02 4.54 10.86
N PRO A 22 0.69 4.66 12.02
CA PRO A 22 0.80 5.94 12.71
C PRO A 22 1.34 7.01 11.76
N HIS A 23 0.81 8.22 11.86
CA HIS A 23 1.16 9.33 10.98
C HIS A 23 2.46 10.01 11.45
N LEU A 24 3.54 9.22 11.50
CA LEU A 24 4.88 9.55 11.99
C LEU A 24 5.91 8.94 11.03
N HIS A 25 7.01 9.63 10.75
CA HIS A 25 8.02 9.16 9.79
C HIS A 25 8.64 7.81 10.22
N GLU A 26 8.90 7.61 11.52
CA GLU A 26 9.44 6.36 12.06
C GLU A 26 8.48 5.16 11.93
N ALA A 27 7.20 5.41 11.66
CA ALA A 27 6.22 4.35 11.42
C ALA A 27 6.56 3.56 10.16
N VAL A 28 7.17 4.18 9.14
CA VAL A 28 7.54 3.53 7.87
C VAL A 28 8.41 2.30 8.12
N ALA A 29 9.51 2.48 8.86
CA ALA A 29 10.43 1.39 9.18
C ALA A 29 9.76 0.31 10.06
N THR A 30 8.90 0.71 10.99
CA THR A 30 8.21 -0.21 11.90
C THR A 30 7.17 -1.06 11.17
N VAL A 31 6.37 -0.45 10.30
CA VAL A 31 5.37 -1.14 9.48
C VAL A 31 6.04 -2.03 8.44
N ARG A 32 7.12 -1.57 7.80
CA ARG A 32 7.94 -2.39 6.88
C ARG A 32 8.48 -3.65 7.55
N ARG A 33 9.00 -3.57 8.78
CA ARG A 33 9.48 -4.76 9.52
C ARG A 33 8.35 -5.75 9.83
N ARG A 34 7.15 -5.26 10.18
CA ARG A 34 5.97 -6.10 10.42
C ARG A 34 5.49 -6.78 9.13
N ALA A 35 5.45 -6.03 8.03
CA ALA A 35 5.15 -6.57 6.72
C ALA A 35 6.18 -7.65 6.34
N HIS A 36 7.47 -7.42 6.55
CA HIS A 36 8.52 -8.41 6.28
C HIS A 36 8.27 -9.70 7.04
N ALA A 37 8.03 -9.62 8.35
CA ALA A 37 7.76 -10.80 9.17
C ALA A 37 6.56 -11.60 8.63
N LEU A 38 5.46 -10.91 8.32
CA LEU A 38 4.26 -11.55 7.77
C LEU A 38 4.51 -12.20 6.40
N LEU A 39 5.16 -11.48 5.48
CA LEU A 39 5.43 -12.00 4.13
C LEU A 39 6.40 -13.18 4.16
N ALA A 40 7.35 -13.20 5.10
CA ALA A 40 8.22 -14.34 5.35
C ALA A 40 7.45 -15.53 5.95
N GLU A 41 6.51 -15.29 6.87
CA GLU A 41 5.62 -16.32 7.42
C GLU A 41 4.70 -16.93 6.34
N TRP A 42 4.30 -16.12 5.35
CA TRP A 42 3.61 -16.58 4.15
C TRP A 42 4.52 -17.35 3.18
N GLY A 43 5.83 -17.37 3.40
CA GLY A 43 6.76 -18.17 2.61
C GLY A 43 7.03 -17.62 1.21
N LEU A 44 6.89 -16.30 1.01
CA LEU A 44 7.27 -15.67 -0.25
C LEU A 44 8.77 -15.88 -0.53
N ALA A 45 9.11 -16.06 -1.81
CA ALA A 45 10.50 -16.07 -2.26
C ALA A 45 11.19 -14.74 -1.89
N ALA A 46 12.49 -14.81 -1.59
CA ALA A 46 13.25 -13.66 -1.08
C ALA A 46 13.15 -12.42 -1.98
N ASP A 47 13.35 -12.59 -3.29
CA ASP A 47 13.30 -11.50 -4.26
C ASP A 47 11.90 -10.85 -4.30
N THR A 48 10.84 -11.68 -4.36
CA THR A 48 9.45 -11.18 -4.36
C THR A 48 9.08 -10.49 -3.05
N LEU A 49 9.60 -10.98 -1.93
CA LEU A 49 9.41 -10.35 -0.62
C LEU A 49 10.08 -8.97 -0.59
N GLU A 50 11.31 -8.84 -1.10
CA GLU A 50 12.02 -7.56 -1.16
C GLU A 50 11.28 -6.54 -2.04
N ASP A 51 10.83 -6.96 -3.22
CA ASP A 51 10.02 -6.14 -4.13
C ASP A 51 8.71 -5.71 -3.47
N ALA A 52 8.01 -6.62 -2.80
CA ALA A 52 6.79 -6.30 -2.06
C ALA A 52 7.05 -5.28 -0.95
N LEU A 53 8.19 -5.36 -0.25
CA LEU A 53 8.55 -4.39 0.78
C LEU A 53 8.90 -3.02 0.22
N LEU A 54 9.43 -2.95 -1.01
CA LEU A 54 9.58 -1.67 -1.71
C LEU A 54 8.20 -1.05 -1.96
N VAL A 55 7.26 -1.79 -2.55
CA VAL A 55 5.89 -1.32 -2.78
C VAL A 55 5.21 -0.88 -1.49
N VAL A 56 5.32 -1.68 -0.42
CA VAL A 56 4.81 -1.31 0.92
C VAL A 56 5.42 0.02 1.38
N SER A 57 6.74 0.19 1.25
CA SER A 57 7.44 1.39 1.71
C SER A 57 6.98 2.62 0.95
N GLU A 58 6.79 2.53 -0.35
CA GLU A 58 6.30 3.64 -1.17
C GLU A 58 4.86 4.02 -0.82
N LEU A 59 3.97 3.04 -0.64
CA LEU A 59 2.57 3.32 -0.31
C LEU A 59 2.42 3.90 1.11
N ILE A 60 3.14 3.39 2.11
CA ILE A 60 3.07 3.95 3.47
C ILE A 60 3.75 5.32 3.56
N THR A 61 4.83 5.55 2.82
CA THR A 61 5.49 6.87 2.77
C THR A 61 4.53 7.91 2.19
N ASN A 62 3.83 7.56 1.10
CA ASN A 62 2.80 8.42 0.55
C ASN A 62 1.68 8.76 1.56
N ALA A 63 1.23 7.78 2.33
CA ALA A 63 0.18 8.00 3.33
C ALA A 63 0.66 8.82 4.53
N VAL A 64 1.91 8.65 4.96
CA VAL A 64 2.49 9.38 6.10
C VAL A 64 2.85 10.82 5.73
N LEU A 65 3.32 11.07 4.51
CA LEU A 65 3.80 12.40 4.12
C LEU A 65 2.76 13.27 3.41
N HIS A 66 1.78 12.66 2.73
CA HIS A 66 0.92 13.40 1.79
C HIS A 66 -0.58 13.16 1.99
N ALA A 67 -0.97 12.37 2.97
CA ALA A 67 -2.37 12.10 3.27
C ALA A 67 -2.74 12.50 4.70
N LEU A 68 -4.03 12.55 4.99
CA LEU A 68 -4.55 12.76 6.32
C LEU A 68 -4.65 11.42 7.07
N PRO A 69 -4.43 11.40 8.39
CA PRO A 69 -4.75 10.24 9.21
C PRO A 69 -6.26 10.01 9.30
N PRO A 70 -6.72 8.81 9.69
CA PRO A 70 -5.91 7.61 9.97
C PRO A 70 -5.45 6.90 8.70
N ALA A 71 -4.32 6.21 8.77
CA ALA A 71 -3.82 5.35 7.69
C ALA A 71 -3.73 3.88 8.14
N VAL A 72 -4.05 2.96 7.23
CA VAL A 72 -4.02 1.50 7.47
C VAL A 72 -3.41 0.79 6.26
N LEU A 73 -2.37 -0.01 6.49
CA LEU A 73 -1.83 -0.96 5.52
C LEU A 73 -2.64 -2.25 5.59
N ARG A 74 -3.02 -2.78 4.43
CA ARG A 74 -3.65 -4.07 4.23
C ARG A 74 -2.77 -4.91 3.31
N LEU A 75 -2.40 -6.09 3.79
CA LEU A 75 -1.73 -7.13 3.00
C LEU A 75 -2.68 -8.29 2.87
N ARG A 76 -2.90 -8.75 1.63
CA ARG A 76 -3.73 -9.92 1.36
C ARG A 76 -3.03 -10.82 0.37
N TRP A 77 -2.99 -12.11 0.66
CA TRP A 77 -2.54 -13.12 -0.29
C TRP A 77 -3.71 -14.00 -0.70
N SER A 78 -3.84 -14.21 -2.01
CA SER A 78 -4.76 -15.17 -2.61
C SER A 78 -4.03 -16.06 -3.61
N GLU A 79 -4.47 -17.30 -3.73
CA GLU A 79 -3.98 -18.24 -4.73
C GLU A 79 -5.14 -18.70 -5.60
N THR A 80 -4.96 -18.61 -6.93
CA THR A 80 -5.96 -19.04 -7.92
C THR A 80 -5.26 -19.91 -8.95
N GLU A 81 -5.71 -21.16 -9.11
CA GLU A 81 -5.18 -22.09 -10.12
C GLU A 81 -3.65 -22.28 -10.08
N GLY A 82 -3.04 -22.21 -8.88
CA GLY A 82 -1.60 -22.33 -8.69
C GLY A 82 -0.80 -21.05 -8.92
N CYS A 83 -1.49 -19.94 -9.22
CA CYS A 83 -0.90 -18.61 -9.32
C CYS A 83 -1.24 -17.81 -8.06
N GLY A 84 -0.23 -17.38 -7.32
CA GLY A 84 -0.40 -16.51 -6.18
C GLY A 84 -0.45 -15.03 -6.59
N THR A 85 -1.26 -14.25 -5.89
CA THR A 85 -1.31 -12.79 -6.01
C THR A 85 -1.23 -12.16 -4.62
N LEU A 86 -0.26 -11.27 -4.44
CA LEU A 86 -0.15 -10.41 -3.27
C LEU A 86 -0.82 -9.07 -3.58
N HIS A 87 -1.82 -8.73 -2.77
CA HIS A 87 -2.48 -7.44 -2.79
C HIS A 87 -1.95 -6.57 -1.63
N ILE A 88 -1.47 -5.38 -1.97
CA ILE A 88 -0.92 -4.40 -1.04
C ILE A 88 -1.77 -3.14 -1.17
N ALA A 89 -2.41 -2.71 -0.09
CA ALA A 89 -3.23 -1.50 -0.09
C ALA A 89 -2.97 -0.64 1.14
N VAL A 90 -2.96 0.68 0.96
CA VAL A 90 -2.98 1.64 2.06
C VAL A 90 -4.22 2.51 1.91
N THR A 91 -5.04 2.54 2.95
CA THR A 91 -6.22 3.39 3.05
C THR A 91 -5.94 4.52 4.04
N ASP A 92 -6.15 5.76 3.60
CA ASP A 92 -5.90 6.99 4.37
C ASP A 92 -7.07 7.98 4.27
N GLY A 93 -6.98 9.11 4.99
CA GLY A 93 -7.99 10.18 5.04
C GLY A 93 -8.00 11.10 3.82
N GLY A 94 -7.34 10.74 2.72
CA GLY A 94 -7.23 11.56 1.52
C GLY A 94 -6.08 12.56 1.58
N PRO A 95 -5.81 13.29 0.50
CA PRO A 95 -4.63 14.16 0.40
C PRO A 95 -4.69 15.30 1.43
N THR A 96 -3.54 15.63 2.03
CA THR A 96 -3.40 16.87 2.80
C THR A 96 -3.75 18.07 1.93
N PRO A 97 -4.57 19.04 2.41
CA PRO A 97 -4.85 20.26 1.67
C PRO A 97 -3.53 20.96 1.28
N ARG A 98 -3.35 21.24 -0.01
CA ARG A 98 -2.22 22.08 -0.45
C ARG A 98 -2.52 23.53 -0.09
N ASP A 99 -1.55 24.21 0.52
CA ASP A 99 -1.66 25.64 0.75
C ASP A 99 -1.58 26.35 -0.61
N PRO A 100 -2.53 27.22 -1.00
CA PRO A 100 -2.58 27.82 -2.33
C PRO A 100 -1.41 28.78 -2.67
N GLY A 101 -0.36 28.81 -1.86
CA GLY A 101 0.88 29.56 -2.10
C GLY A 101 2.17 28.73 -1.99
N SER A 102 2.10 27.42 -1.73
CA SER A 102 3.29 26.56 -1.72
C SER A 102 3.71 26.25 -3.16
N ALA A 103 4.38 27.21 -3.79
CA ALA A 103 5.20 26.99 -4.97
C ALA A 103 6.51 26.27 -4.58
N GLU A 104 6.41 25.21 -3.78
CA GLU A 104 7.43 24.17 -3.88
C GLU A 104 7.14 23.49 -5.21
N GLU A 105 7.83 23.98 -6.23
CA GLU A 105 8.17 23.20 -7.41
C GLU A 105 8.51 21.80 -6.88
N THR A 106 7.57 20.88 -7.10
CA THR A 106 7.75 19.48 -6.81
C THR A 106 8.94 19.07 -7.65
N GLU A 107 10.13 19.03 -7.04
CA GLU A 107 11.29 18.37 -7.62
C GLU A 107 10.76 17.03 -8.14
N PRO A 108 10.70 16.81 -9.46
CA PRO A 108 10.02 15.66 -10.04
C PRO A 108 10.74 14.33 -9.70
N ASP A 109 11.84 14.40 -8.96
CA ASP A 109 12.79 13.32 -8.82
C ASP A 109 12.50 12.38 -7.63
N GLU A 110 11.78 12.78 -6.58
CA GLU A 110 11.43 11.86 -5.47
C GLU A 110 9.97 11.37 -5.50
N HIS A 111 8.99 12.28 -5.64
CA HIS A 111 7.57 11.89 -5.74
C HIS A 111 7.25 11.02 -6.96
N GLY A 112 7.97 11.24 -8.07
CA GLY A 112 7.82 10.47 -9.30
C GLY A 112 8.41 9.07 -9.19
N ARG A 113 9.52 8.90 -8.45
CA ARG A 113 10.19 7.60 -8.28
C ARG A 113 9.36 6.62 -7.49
N GLY A 114 8.69 7.07 -6.43
CA GLY A 114 7.87 6.17 -5.61
C GLY A 114 6.74 5.52 -6.41
N LEU A 115 6.04 6.29 -7.23
CA LEU A 115 5.02 5.73 -8.13
C LEU A 115 5.65 4.91 -9.27
N GLY A 116 6.85 5.28 -9.73
CA GLY A 116 7.63 4.50 -10.69
C GLY A 116 7.97 3.10 -10.19
N ILE A 117 8.40 2.97 -8.93
CA ILE A 117 8.66 1.69 -8.27
C ILE A 117 7.38 0.85 -8.19
N VAL A 118 6.28 1.43 -7.70
CA VAL A 118 4.99 0.73 -7.65
C VAL A 118 4.56 0.27 -9.04
N THR A 119 4.71 1.12 -10.06
CA THR A 119 4.38 0.79 -11.45
C THR A 119 5.25 -0.35 -11.98
N ALA A 120 6.55 -0.34 -11.70
CA ALA A 120 7.49 -1.33 -12.22
C ALA A 120 7.32 -2.72 -11.59
N LEU A 121 6.93 -2.77 -10.31
CA LEU A 121 6.86 -4.02 -9.53
C LEU A 121 5.45 -4.64 -9.47
N SER A 122 4.43 -3.91 -9.92
CA SER A 122 3.04 -4.38 -9.82
C SER A 122 2.48 -4.78 -11.19
N ALA A 123 1.73 -5.88 -11.24
CA ALA A 123 0.95 -6.23 -12.42
C ALA A 123 -0.19 -5.21 -12.64
N ARG A 124 -0.79 -4.74 -11.55
CA ARG A 124 -1.85 -3.73 -11.54
C ARG A 124 -1.67 -2.84 -10.32
N HIS A 125 -1.98 -1.57 -10.45
CA HIS A 125 -2.01 -0.65 -9.32
C HIS A 125 -3.04 0.43 -9.58
N GLY A 126 -3.42 1.16 -8.54
CA GLY A 126 -4.40 2.22 -8.68
C GLY A 126 -4.65 3.01 -7.42
N THR A 127 -5.55 3.98 -7.57
CA THR A 127 -6.11 4.74 -6.47
C THR A 127 -7.63 4.67 -6.56
N HIS A 128 -8.28 4.35 -5.44
CA HIS A 128 -9.72 4.24 -5.33
C HIS A 128 -10.21 5.26 -4.29
N PRO A 129 -10.98 6.30 -4.69
CA PRO A 129 -11.63 7.19 -3.75
C PRO A 129 -12.79 6.46 -3.07
N GLY A 130 -12.79 6.48 -1.75
CA GLY A 130 -13.87 5.97 -0.90
C GLY A 130 -14.81 7.08 -0.44
N HIS A 131 -15.82 6.70 0.35
CA HIS A 131 -16.73 7.64 0.98
C HIS A 131 -16.03 8.45 2.07
N GLY A 132 -16.51 9.68 2.32
CA GLY A 132 -16.00 10.51 3.41
C GLY A 132 -14.58 11.05 3.21
N GLY A 133 -14.10 11.12 1.96
CA GLY A 133 -12.75 11.63 1.64
C GLY A 133 -11.64 10.60 1.81
N VAL A 134 -11.97 9.39 2.25
CA VAL A 134 -11.03 8.27 2.35
C VAL A 134 -10.47 7.94 0.97
N VAL A 135 -9.19 7.64 0.88
CA VAL A 135 -8.53 7.22 -0.36
C VAL A 135 -7.80 5.91 -0.11
N THR A 136 -7.90 4.96 -1.03
CA THR A 136 -7.12 3.72 -1.01
C THR A 136 -6.18 3.67 -2.19
N ARG A 137 -4.88 3.58 -1.92
CA ARG A 137 -3.83 3.33 -2.92
C ARG A 137 -3.45 1.85 -2.85
N TRP A 138 -3.37 1.19 -3.99
CA TRP A 138 -3.21 -0.26 -4.02
C TRP A 138 -2.34 -0.73 -5.16
N ALA A 139 -1.79 -1.93 -4.98
CA ALA A 139 -0.97 -2.66 -5.92
C ALA A 139 -1.26 -4.17 -5.83
N GLU A 140 -1.22 -4.84 -6.97
CA GLU A 140 -1.28 -6.29 -7.11
C GLU A 140 0.04 -6.78 -7.70
N MET A 141 0.69 -7.69 -7.01
CA MET A 141 1.95 -8.31 -7.42
C MET A 141 1.75 -9.81 -7.64
N PRO A 142 2.24 -10.38 -8.73
CA PRO A 142 2.30 -11.82 -8.88
C PRO A 142 3.29 -12.39 -7.84
N VAL A 143 2.89 -13.44 -7.14
CA VAL A 143 3.74 -14.23 -6.23
C VAL A 143 3.77 -15.66 -6.76
N GLY A 144 4.95 -16.13 -7.16
CA GLY A 144 5.18 -17.43 -7.78
C GLY A 144 6.41 -18.12 -7.22
#